data_AF-A0AAW9JQY6-F1
#
_entry.id   AF-A0AAW9JQY6-F1
#
_cell.length_a   1.000
_cell.length_b   1.000
_cell.length_c   1.000
_cell.angle_alpha   90.00
_cell.angle_beta   90.00
_cell.angle_gamma   90.00
#
_symmetry.space_group_name_H-M   'P 1'
#
loop_
_entity.id
_entity.type
_entity.pdbx_description
1 polymer ?
#
loop_
_entity_poly.entity_id
_entity_poly.type
_entity_poly.pdbx_seq_one_letter_code
_entity_poly.pdbx_strand_id
1 'polypeptide(L)'
;MYGAYLDPEDRDRIMGSLSDEQQEYLRIFLKRGNQTAFSSVLARLKGGESEEDAEHISTQWMFIEYIDAGKVSKNHPCECGRPLRYQYIVKNLVTNKILKFSKDHFKKHTGLPSSIVKAVLKGMYKIDCELDEILIKISSGWSLFENLGMDSIPNDLIMPIDIREHLELDLPLLERQVMRLKGDLRSYNLLKKNIVEKNDSVDFEINEEREEGQVSLFDEDIVFGFNLDDDNVQTIRSQPVKVKPVSIEKNISYQFLSFVEQEFILQFIQNVNSVSVRQLCEFMIKEVGSLDKRYLTGKPHIYVHVCSYLDFLVTQGKLSYIENLDYIDRIYYIPVVLVDYES
;
A
#
# COMPACT_ATOMS: atom_id res chain seq x y z
N MET A 1 -19.19 -4.84 -7.69
CA MET A 1 -18.74 -6.23 -7.81
C MET A 1 -18.80 -6.87 -6.44
N TYR A 2 -19.53 -7.98 -6.31
CA TYR A 2 -19.49 -8.81 -5.11
C TYR A 2 -18.08 -9.42 -5.04
N GLY A 3 -17.33 -9.09 -3.98
CA GLY A 3 -16.00 -9.69 -3.75
C GLY A 3 -16.13 -11.20 -3.58
N ALA A 4 -15.11 -11.93 -4.01
CA ALA A 4 -15.01 -13.35 -3.75
C ALA A 4 -15.04 -13.57 -2.22
N TYR A 5 -15.89 -14.46 -1.74
CA TYR A 5 -16.08 -14.73 -0.31
C TYR A 5 -15.92 -16.22 -0.05
N LEU A 6 -14.97 -16.57 0.82
CA LEU A 6 -14.83 -17.90 1.38
C LEU A 6 -15.34 -17.90 2.83
N ASP A 7 -16.02 -18.97 3.23
CA ASP A 7 -16.30 -19.16 4.63
C ASP A 7 -15.01 -19.50 5.42
N PRO A 8 -14.99 -19.29 6.75
CA PRO A 8 -13.79 -19.50 7.54
C PRO A 8 -13.27 -20.94 7.54
N GLU A 9 -14.13 -21.95 7.41
CA GLU A 9 -13.72 -23.36 7.42
C GLU A 9 -13.05 -23.74 6.10
N ASP A 10 -13.62 -23.28 4.99
CA ASP A 10 -13.06 -23.43 3.66
C ASP A 10 -11.73 -22.68 3.52
N ARG A 11 -11.65 -21.47 4.09
CA ARG A 11 -10.40 -20.70 4.19
C ARG A 11 -9.34 -21.51 4.93
N ASP A 12 -9.65 -22.05 6.10
CA ASP A 12 -8.72 -22.84 6.91
C ASP A 12 -8.27 -24.12 6.18
N ARG A 13 -9.19 -24.78 5.47
CA ARG A 13 -8.89 -25.99 4.69
C ARG A 13 -7.91 -25.70 3.55
N ILE A 14 -8.16 -24.66 2.76
CA ILE A 14 -7.28 -24.30 1.64
C ILE A 14 -5.94 -23.80 2.19
N MET A 15 -5.96 -22.94 3.22
CA MET A 15 -4.77 -22.41 3.85
C MET A 15 -3.87 -23.52 4.39
N GLY A 16 -4.45 -24.57 5.00
CA GLY A 16 -3.72 -25.75 5.48
C GLY A 16 -3.17 -26.66 4.39
N SER A 17 -3.55 -26.48 3.12
CA SER A 17 -2.99 -27.22 1.98
C SER A 17 -1.75 -26.55 1.37
N LEU A 18 -1.45 -25.31 1.76
CA LEU A 18 -0.32 -24.52 1.27
C LEU A 18 0.97 -24.86 2.01
N SER A 19 2.12 -24.58 1.37
CA SER A 19 3.44 -24.73 2.00
C SER A 19 3.63 -23.72 3.13
N ASP A 20 4.49 -24.03 4.11
CA ASP A 20 4.74 -23.14 5.26
C ASP A 20 5.18 -21.73 4.82
N GLU A 21 5.96 -21.62 3.75
CA GLU A 21 6.38 -20.35 3.14
C GLU A 21 5.20 -19.56 2.56
N GLN A 22 4.31 -20.22 1.82
CA GLN A 22 3.09 -19.60 1.29
C GLN A 22 2.14 -19.18 2.42
N GLN A 23 2.02 -19.99 3.47
CA GLN A 23 1.21 -19.66 4.63
C GLN A 23 1.76 -18.44 5.36
N GLU A 24 3.07 -18.38 5.57
CA GLU A 24 3.70 -17.23 6.19
C GLU A 24 3.54 -15.97 5.33
N TYR A 25 3.75 -16.08 4.02
CA TYR A 25 3.55 -14.97 3.10
C TYR A 25 2.12 -14.40 3.18
N LEU A 26 1.09 -15.25 3.14
CA LEU A 26 -0.30 -14.80 3.20
C LEU A 26 -0.68 -14.22 4.57
N ARG A 27 -0.11 -14.73 5.67
CA ARG A 27 -0.29 -14.13 7.01
C ARG A 27 0.35 -12.75 7.10
N ILE A 28 1.57 -12.60 6.58
CA ILE A 28 2.26 -11.32 6.48
C ILE A 28 1.45 -10.37 5.59
N PHE A 29 0.97 -10.82 4.43
CA PHE A 29 0.14 -10.05 3.52
C PHE A 29 -1.11 -9.49 4.22
N LEU A 30 -1.86 -10.31 4.95
CA LEU A 30 -3.03 -9.87 5.73
C LEU A 30 -2.66 -8.80 6.76
N LYS A 31 -1.59 -9.03 7.52
CA LYS A 31 -1.10 -8.07 8.52
C LYS A 31 -0.76 -6.74 7.86
N ARG A 32 0.03 -6.78 6.79
CA ARG A 32 0.46 -5.61 6.02
C ARG A 32 -0.74 -4.86 5.43
N GLY A 33 -1.67 -5.56 4.80
CA GLY A 33 -2.87 -4.99 4.20
C GLY A 33 -3.78 -4.32 5.23
N ASN A 34 -4.02 -4.98 6.37
CA ASN A 34 -4.84 -4.42 7.45
C ASN A 34 -4.21 -3.15 8.05
N GLN A 35 -2.89 -3.14 8.22
CA GLN A 35 -2.16 -1.96 8.67
C GLN A 35 -2.31 -0.81 7.68
N THR A 36 -2.09 -1.08 6.39
CA THR A 36 -2.27 -0.10 5.30
C THR A 36 -3.68 0.46 5.26
N ALA A 37 -4.69 -0.40 5.33
CA ALA A 37 -6.10 0.00 5.32
C ALA A 37 -6.46 0.89 6.51
N PHE A 38 -5.88 0.64 7.68
CA PHE A 38 -6.07 1.50 8.85
C PHE A 38 -5.36 2.85 8.69
N SER A 39 -4.08 2.80 8.33
CA SER A 39 -3.23 3.96 8.14
C SER A 39 -3.73 4.92 7.06
N SER A 40 -4.19 4.38 5.93
CA SER A 40 -4.70 5.18 4.81
C SER A 40 -5.96 5.96 5.20
N VAL A 41 -6.86 5.33 5.94
CA VAL A 41 -8.10 5.97 6.40
C VAL A 41 -7.79 7.12 7.35
N LEU A 42 -6.90 6.89 8.32
CA LEU A 42 -6.48 7.94 9.24
C LEU A 42 -5.76 9.10 8.51
N ALA A 43 -4.91 8.79 7.54
CA ALA A 43 -4.21 9.80 6.76
C ALA A 43 -5.14 10.69 5.91
N ARG A 44 -6.26 10.12 5.43
CA ARG A 44 -7.24 10.86 4.61
C ARG A 44 -8.08 11.86 5.41
N LEU A 45 -8.29 11.64 6.70
CA LEU A 45 -9.07 12.56 7.54
C LEU A 45 -8.46 13.96 7.60
N LYS A 46 -7.13 14.07 7.49
CA LYS A 46 -6.44 15.37 7.45
C LYS A 46 -6.58 16.12 6.12
N GLY A 47 -7.18 15.50 5.09
CA GLY A 47 -7.47 16.15 3.80
C GLY A 47 -8.92 16.59 3.62
N GLY A 48 -9.77 16.46 4.66
CA GLY A 48 -11.19 16.83 4.63
C GLY A 48 -11.49 18.13 5.40
N GLU A 49 -12.68 18.69 5.16
CA GLU A 49 -13.06 20.07 5.51
C GLU A 49 -13.25 20.40 7.01
N SER A 50 -13.18 19.41 7.93
CA SER A 50 -13.27 19.68 9.38
C SER A 50 -11.88 19.53 10.04
N GLU A 51 -11.16 20.64 10.15
CA GLU A 51 -9.74 20.68 10.53
C GLU A 51 -9.47 20.27 11.99
N GLU A 52 -10.34 20.65 12.95
CA GLU A 52 -10.00 20.53 14.38
C GLU A 52 -10.03 19.09 14.93
N ASP A 53 -11.04 18.29 14.60
CA ASP A 53 -11.17 16.92 15.12
C ASP A 53 -10.29 15.90 14.37
N ALA A 54 -10.06 16.14 13.07
CA ALA A 54 -9.36 15.21 12.19
C ALA A 54 -7.84 15.17 12.44
N GLU A 55 -7.26 16.33 12.78
CA GLU A 55 -5.84 16.45 13.12
C GLU A 55 -5.49 15.64 14.36
N HIS A 56 -6.34 15.68 15.38
CA HIS A 56 -6.14 14.94 16.62
C HIS A 56 -6.21 13.42 16.40
N ILE A 57 -7.19 12.93 15.64
CA ILE A 57 -7.42 11.49 15.51
C ILE A 57 -6.30 10.78 14.73
N SER A 58 -5.87 11.36 13.60
CA SER A 58 -4.87 10.75 12.71
C SER A 58 -3.49 10.61 13.37
N THR A 59 -3.15 11.53 14.27
CA THR A 59 -1.91 11.57 15.03
C THR A 59 -2.02 10.91 16.41
N GLN A 60 -3.16 10.32 16.76
CA GLN A 60 -3.37 9.66 18.05
C GLN A 60 -3.28 8.15 17.97
N TRP A 61 -3.56 7.55 16.81
CA TRP A 61 -3.75 6.11 16.71
C TRP A 61 -2.81 5.48 15.69
N MET A 62 -2.33 4.30 16.05
CA MET A 62 -1.42 3.51 15.24
C MET A 62 -1.84 2.05 15.28
N PHE A 63 -1.81 1.40 14.12
CA PHE A 63 -2.01 -0.04 14.02
C PHE A 63 -0.71 -0.77 14.35
N ILE A 64 -0.79 -1.81 15.19
CA ILE A 64 0.39 -2.54 15.66
C ILE A 64 0.42 -3.95 15.08
N GLU A 65 -0.67 -4.69 15.25
CA GLU A 65 -0.67 -6.14 14.99
C GLU A 65 -2.05 -6.64 14.59
N TYR A 66 -2.04 -7.68 13.76
CA TYR A 66 -3.19 -8.50 13.44
C TYR A 66 -2.86 -9.95 13.80
N ILE A 67 -3.71 -10.59 14.60
CA ILE A 67 -3.54 -11.99 15.00
C ILE A 67 -4.76 -12.79 14.55
N ASP A 68 -4.53 -13.85 13.78
CA ASP A 68 -5.50 -14.94 13.60
C ASP A 68 -5.07 -16.15 14.43
N ALA A 69 -5.84 -16.47 15.46
CA ALA A 69 -5.60 -17.62 16.32
C ALA A 69 -6.05 -18.96 15.67
N GLY A 70 -6.60 -18.93 14.46
CA GLY A 70 -7.19 -20.06 13.73
C GLY A 70 -8.54 -20.51 14.31
N LYS A 71 -8.66 -20.51 15.64
CA LYS A 71 -9.91 -20.77 16.37
C LYS A 71 -10.10 -19.74 17.46
N VAL A 72 -11.34 -19.61 17.93
CA VAL A 72 -11.66 -18.75 19.07
C VAL A 72 -10.86 -19.20 20.29
N SER A 73 -9.98 -18.33 20.78
CA SER A 73 -9.02 -18.67 21.83
C SER A 73 -9.13 -17.73 23.03
N LYS A 74 -9.05 -18.29 24.23
CA LYS A 74 -8.99 -17.52 25.49
C LYS A 74 -7.67 -16.76 25.65
N ASN A 75 -6.63 -17.14 24.92
CA ASN A 75 -5.33 -16.48 24.95
C ASN A 75 -5.32 -15.16 24.17
N HIS A 76 -6.33 -14.94 23.33
CA HIS A 76 -6.49 -13.72 22.53
C HIS A 76 -7.82 -13.02 22.87
N PRO A 77 -7.99 -12.47 24.08
CA PRO A 77 -9.22 -11.81 24.45
C PRO A 77 -9.31 -10.39 23.87
N CYS A 78 -10.54 -9.93 23.62
CA CYS A 78 -10.85 -8.52 23.45
C CYS A 78 -10.64 -7.76 24.77
N GLU A 79 -10.51 -6.43 24.73
CA GLU A 79 -10.54 -5.55 25.90
C GLU A 79 -11.74 -5.80 26.84
N CYS A 80 -12.86 -6.29 26.32
CA CYS A 80 -14.03 -6.66 27.13
C CYS A 80 -13.97 -8.08 27.72
N GLY A 81 -12.88 -8.83 27.52
CA GLY A 81 -12.69 -10.21 27.99
C GLY A 81 -13.24 -11.31 27.06
N ARG A 82 -13.91 -10.96 25.96
CA ARG A 82 -14.42 -11.98 25.00
C ARG A 82 -13.27 -12.67 24.27
N PRO A 83 -13.22 -14.01 24.20
CA PRO A 83 -12.20 -14.72 23.43
C PRO A 83 -12.40 -14.45 21.93
N LEU A 84 -11.31 -14.22 21.20
CA LEU A 84 -11.35 -13.90 19.77
C LEU A 84 -10.60 -14.97 18.96
N ARG A 85 -11.05 -15.14 17.71
CA ARG A 85 -10.22 -15.75 16.65
C ARG A 85 -9.33 -14.68 16.03
N TYR A 86 -9.94 -13.60 15.56
CA TYR A 86 -9.26 -12.45 14.96
C TYR A 86 -9.12 -11.32 15.98
N GLN A 87 -7.88 -10.95 16.30
CA GLN A 87 -7.55 -9.88 17.23
C GLN A 87 -6.78 -8.77 16.51
N TYR A 88 -7.34 -7.56 16.54
CA TYR A 88 -6.71 -6.34 16.05
C TYR A 88 -6.11 -5.58 17.22
N ILE A 89 -4.86 -5.15 17.08
CA ILE A 89 -4.12 -4.45 18.12
C ILE A 89 -3.74 -3.08 17.61
N VAL A 90 -4.18 -2.05 18.34
CA VAL A 90 -3.85 -0.65 18.05
C VAL A 90 -3.24 0.00 19.28
N LYS A 91 -2.40 1.01 19.06
CA LYS A 91 -1.79 1.83 20.10
C LYS A 91 -2.31 3.25 20.00
N ASN A 92 -2.75 3.79 21.12
CA ASN A 92 -2.96 5.22 21.27
C ASN A 92 -1.63 5.86 21.68
N LEU A 93 -1.12 6.76 20.86
CA LEU A 93 0.21 7.35 21.02
C LEU A 93 0.26 8.44 22.10
N VAL A 94 -0.86 9.12 22.35
CA VAL A 94 -0.96 10.15 23.39
C VAL A 94 -1.01 9.53 24.78
N THR A 95 -1.80 8.47 24.96
CA THR A 95 -1.96 7.79 26.25
C THR A 95 -1.00 6.61 26.44
N ASN A 96 -0.26 6.26 25.39
CA ASN A 96 0.59 5.06 25.30
C ASN A 96 -0.16 3.73 25.60
N LYS A 97 -1.50 3.72 25.52
CA LYS A 97 -2.34 2.54 25.78
C LYS A 97 -2.44 1.67 24.53
N ILE A 98 -2.30 0.36 24.73
CA ILE A 98 -2.53 -0.65 23.69
C ILE A 98 -3.93 -1.23 23.89
N LEU A 99 -4.73 -1.28 22.83
CA LEU A 99 -6.07 -1.84 22.84
C LEU A 99 -6.17 -3.02 21.88
N LYS A 100 -6.85 -4.09 22.31
CA LYS A 100 -7.05 -5.34 21.58
C LYS A 100 -8.53 -5.62 21.36
N PHE A 101 -9.00 -5.78 20.14
CA PHE A 101 -10.43 -5.95 19.88
C PHE A 101 -10.74 -6.75 18.61
N SER A 102 -12.01 -7.15 18.47
CA SER A 102 -12.58 -7.64 17.21
C SER A 102 -13.06 -6.48 16.33
N LYS A 103 -13.37 -6.77 15.05
CA LYS A 103 -14.01 -5.81 14.13
C LYS A 103 -15.28 -5.20 14.74
N ASP A 104 -16.13 -6.00 15.36
CA ASP A 104 -17.40 -5.56 15.94
C ASP A 104 -17.23 -4.62 17.14
N HIS A 105 -16.12 -4.79 17.86
CA HIS A 105 -15.81 -4.01 19.06
C HIS A 105 -14.87 -2.84 18.78
N PHE A 106 -14.45 -2.66 17.53
CA PHE A 106 -13.55 -1.60 17.09
C PHE A 106 -14.05 -0.22 17.52
N LYS A 107 -15.30 0.12 17.18
CA LYS A 107 -15.94 1.39 17.56
C LYS A 107 -16.01 1.59 19.07
N LYS A 108 -16.34 0.52 19.79
CA LYS A 108 -16.60 0.56 21.24
C LYS A 108 -15.34 0.90 22.04
N HIS A 109 -14.19 0.38 21.62
CA HIS A 109 -12.94 0.55 22.37
C HIS A 109 -12.08 1.72 21.90
N THR A 110 -12.15 2.09 20.61
CA THR A 110 -11.34 3.20 20.08
C THR A 110 -11.97 4.57 20.32
N GLY A 111 -13.30 4.65 20.50
CA GLY A 111 -14.01 5.92 20.61
C GLY A 111 -14.04 6.72 19.29
N LEU A 112 -13.60 6.12 18.18
CA LEU A 112 -13.54 6.77 16.88
C LEU A 112 -14.95 7.01 16.29
N PRO A 113 -15.15 8.14 15.58
CA PRO A 113 -16.35 8.42 14.81
C PRO A 113 -16.79 7.24 13.91
N SER A 114 -18.11 7.05 13.79
CA SER A 114 -18.68 5.92 13.03
C SER A 114 -18.27 5.89 11.56
N SER A 115 -18.06 7.06 10.95
CA SER A 115 -17.59 7.20 9.56
C SER A 115 -16.20 6.58 9.38
N ILE A 116 -15.29 6.88 10.30
CA ILE A 116 -13.91 6.37 10.31
C ILE A 116 -13.90 4.86 10.51
N VAL A 117 -14.66 4.38 11.50
CA VAL A 117 -14.75 2.94 11.77
C VAL A 117 -15.26 2.18 10.54
N LYS A 118 -16.32 2.69 9.88
CA LYS A 118 -16.85 2.08 8.66
C LYS A 118 -15.81 2.05 7.54
N ALA A 119 -15.04 3.12 7.36
CA ALA A 119 -14.00 3.19 6.34
C ALA A 119 -12.86 2.20 6.60
N VAL A 120 -12.39 2.10 7.86
CA VAL A 120 -11.39 1.11 8.28
C VAL A 120 -11.88 -0.31 8.04
N LEU A 121 -13.08 -0.65 8.52
CA LEU A 121 -13.65 -1.99 8.38
C LEU A 121 -13.85 -2.36 6.90
N LYS A 122 -14.25 -1.40 6.05
CA LYS A 122 -14.35 -1.60 4.61
C LYS A 122 -12.98 -1.90 3.98
N GLY A 123 -11.94 -1.18 4.38
CA GLY A 123 -10.57 -1.43 3.93
C GLY A 123 -10.09 -2.83 4.34
N MET A 124 -10.26 -3.21 5.60
CA MET A 124 -9.92 -4.56 6.09
C MET A 124 -10.70 -5.65 5.36
N TYR A 125 -11.98 -5.44 5.08
CA TYR A 125 -12.79 -6.37 4.31
C TYR A 125 -12.27 -6.54 2.87
N LYS A 126 -11.76 -5.48 2.23
CA LYS A 126 -11.13 -5.58 0.90
C LYS A 126 -9.91 -6.51 0.94
N ILE A 127 -9.09 -6.42 1.98
CA ILE A 127 -7.93 -7.32 2.18
C ILE A 127 -8.38 -8.78 2.37
N ASP A 128 -9.46 -9.01 3.12
CA ASP A 128 -10.05 -10.35 3.23
C ASP A 128 -10.52 -10.90 1.88
N CYS A 129 -11.12 -10.07 1.03
CA CYS A 129 -11.57 -10.48 -0.31
C CYS A 129 -10.38 -10.81 -1.23
N GLU A 130 -9.27 -10.08 -1.10
CA GLU A 130 -8.05 -10.35 -1.85
C GLU A 130 -7.43 -11.69 -1.44
N LEU A 131 -7.39 -12.00 -0.14
CA LEU A 131 -7.00 -13.34 0.31
C LEU A 131 -7.93 -14.40 -0.28
N ASP A 132 -9.24 -14.20 -0.19
CA ASP A 132 -10.21 -15.19 -0.67
C ASP A 132 -10.07 -15.42 -2.18
N GLU A 133 -9.77 -14.37 -2.94
CA GLU A 133 -9.48 -14.49 -4.36
C GLU A 133 -8.28 -15.39 -4.63
N ILE A 134 -7.18 -15.21 -3.90
CA ILE A 134 -5.98 -16.06 -4.02
C ILE A 134 -6.34 -17.51 -3.71
N LEU A 135 -7.01 -17.76 -2.58
CA LEU A 135 -7.36 -19.12 -2.15
C LEU A 135 -8.33 -19.81 -3.12
N ILE A 136 -9.31 -19.08 -3.66
CA ILE A 136 -10.21 -19.59 -4.69
C ILE A 136 -9.43 -19.97 -5.95
N LYS A 137 -8.50 -19.12 -6.41
CA LYS A 137 -7.64 -19.39 -7.56
C LYS A 137 -6.79 -20.65 -7.36
N ILE A 138 -6.28 -20.86 -6.14
CA ILE A 138 -5.55 -22.09 -5.80
C ILE A 138 -6.48 -23.30 -5.90
N SER A 139 -7.65 -23.24 -5.25
CA SER A 139 -8.59 -24.37 -5.22
C SER A 139 -9.16 -24.73 -6.60
N SER A 140 -9.22 -23.77 -7.52
CA SER A 140 -9.72 -23.97 -8.89
C SER A 140 -8.65 -24.36 -9.89
N GLY A 141 -7.37 -24.45 -9.49
CA GLY A 141 -6.27 -24.77 -10.40
C GLY A 141 -5.99 -23.66 -11.41
N TRP A 142 -6.16 -22.40 -11.00
CA TRP A 142 -5.98 -21.24 -11.87
C TRP A 142 -4.57 -21.19 -12.51
N SER A 143 -4.52 -20.82 -13.79
CA SER A 143 -3.29 -20.68 -14.57
C SER A 143 -3.08 -19.24 -15.07
N LEU A 144 -1.88 -18.70 -14.82
CA LEU A 144 -1.49 -17.36 -15.27
C LEU A 144 -1.46 -17.27 -16.80
N PHE A 145 -0.81 -18.23 -17.47
CA PHE A 145 -0.58 -18.21 -18.91
C PHE A 145 -1.89 -18.30 -19.70
N GLU A 146 -2.84 -19.13 -19.23
CA GLU A 146 -4.19 -19.19 -19.81
C GLU A 146 -4.91 -17.85 -19.68
N ASN A 147 -4.79 -17.18 -18.53
CA ASN A 147 -5.44 -15.89 -18.32
C ASN A 147 -4.78 -14.76 -19.12
N LEU A 148 -3.47 -14.81 -19.31
CA LEU A 148 -2.73 -13.86 -20.15
C LEU A 148 -2.94 -14.12 -21.64
N GLY A 149 -3.33 -15.33 -22.04
CA GLY A 149 -3.43 -15.75 -23.43
C GLY A 149 -2.06 -15.77 -24.13
N MET A 150 -1.01 -16.10 -23.38
CA MET A 150 0.39 -16.00 -23.80
C MET A 150 1.19 -17.18 -23.25
N ASP A 151 2.17 -17.67 -24.01
CA ASP A 151 2.98 -18.84 -23.62
C ASP A 151 4.17 -18.48 -22.71
N SER A 152 4.62 -17.22 -22.71
CA SER A 152 5.76 -16.78 -21.92
C SER A 152 5.72 -15.28 -21.60
N ILE A 153 6.26 -14.90 -20.44
CA ILE A 153 6.51 -13.51 -20.06
C ILE A 153 7.92 -13.12 -20.55
N PRO A 154 8.11 -11.94 -21.17
CA PRO A 154 9.45 -11.47 -21.56
C PRO A 154 10.41 -11.36 -20.37
N ASN A 155 11.61 -11.94 -20.48
CA ASN A 155 12.60 -11.98 -19.40
C ASN A 155 13.16 -10.60 -19.01
N ASP A 156 13.09 -9.62 -19.90
CA ASP A 156 13.57 -8.26 -19.71
C ASP A 156 12.48 -7.30 -19.19
N LEU A 157 11.25 -7.80 -18.97
CA LEU A 157 10.19 -7.01 -18.37
C LEU A 157 10.49 -6.77 -16.88
N ILE A 158 10.68 -5.51 -16.51
CA ILE A 158 10.84 -5.11 -15.11
C ILE A 158 9.49 -5.28 -14.41
N MET A 159 9.39 -6.32 -13.58
CA MET A 159 8.16 -6.66 -12.88
C MET A 159 8.09 -5.98 -11.50
N PRO A 160 6.91 -5.41 -11.14
CA PRO A 160 6.63 -4.97 -9.78
C PRO A 160 6.89 -6.05 -8.73
N ILE A 161 7.36 -5.64 -7.55
CA ILE A 161 7.79 -6.56 -6.47
C ILE A 161 6.62 -7.44 -6.01
N ASP A 162 5.43 -6.85 -5.84
CA ASP A 162 4.23 -7.56 -5.38
C ASP A 162 3.79 -8.68 -6.35
N ILE A 163 3.99 -8.49 -7.65
CA ILE A 163 3.72 -9.52 -8.66
C ILE A 163 4.81 -10.58 -8.62
N ARG A 164 6.08 -10.16 -8.51
CA ARG A 164 7.22 -11.07 -8.48
C ARG A 164 7.16 -12.02 -7.28
N GLU A 165 6.91 -11.50 -6.09
CA GLU A 165 6.83 -12.30 -4.85
C GLU A 165 5.76 -13.41 -4.96
N HIS A 166 4.60 -13.12 -5.56
CA HIS A 166 3.59 -14.14 -5.81
C HIS A 166 4.11 -15.24 -6.76
N LEU A 167 4.76 -14.86 -7.85
CA LEU A 167 5.27 -15.83 -8.82
C LEU A 167 6.41 -16.69 -8.25
N GLU A 168 7.30 -16.10 -7.46
CA GLU A 168 8.41 -16.82 -6.80
C GLU A 168 7.89 -17.85 -5.78
N LEU A 169 6.73 -17.61 -5.18
CA LEU A 169 6.07 -18.51 -4.24
C LEU A 169 5.01 -19.42 -4.88
N ASP A 170 4.94 -19.48 -6.22
CA ASP A 170 3.90 -20.19 -6.97
C ASP A 170 2.46 -19.85 -6.52
N LEU A 171 2.25 -18.61 -6.05
CA LEU A 171 0.94 -18.10 -5.66
C LEU A 171 0.23 -17.43 -6.85
N PRO A 172 -1.09 -17.63 -7.00
CA PRO A 172 -1.87 -16.92 -8.00
C PRO A 172 -1.81 -15.40 -7.82
N LEU A 173 -1.80 -14.69 -8.95
CA LEU A 173 -1.92 -13.23 -8.95
C LEU A 173 -3.36 -12.81 -8.70
N LEU A 174 -3.53 -11.70 -8.00
CA LEU A 174 -4.81 -11.00 -7.90
C LEU A 174 -5.24 -10.47 -9.27
N GLU A 175 -6.54 -10.31 -9.48
CA GLU A 175 -7.10 -9.89 -10.78
C GLU A 175 -6.58 -8.50 -11.17
N ARG A 176 -6.44 -7.61 -10.19
CA ARG A 176 -5.81 -6.30 -10.39
C ARG A 176 -4.35 -6.42 -10.87
N GLN A 177 -3.59 -7.38 -10.34
CA GLN A 177 -2.19 -7.60 -10.70
C GLN A 177 -2.09 -8.19 -12.10
N VAL A 178 -3.01 -9.10 -12.45
CA VAL A 178 -3.14 -9.62 -13.81
C VAL A 178 -3.46 -8.50 -14.80
N MET A 179 -4.42 -7.62 -14.48
CA MET A 179 -4.75 -6.47 -15.33
C MET A 179 -3.58 -5.50 -15.50
N ARG A 180 -2.85 -5.23 -14.41
CA ARG A 180 -1.63 -4.39 -14.43
C ARG A 180 -0.56 -5.02 -15.33
N LEU A 181 -0.25 -6.30 -15.12
CA LEU A 181 0.72 -7.05 -15.91
C LEU A 181 0.35 -7.07 -17.41
N LYS A 182 -0.93 -7.27 -17.75
CA LYS A 182 -1.43 -7.14 -19.13
C LYS A 182 -1.18 -5.74 -19.71
N GLY A 183 -1.35 -4.70 -18.90
CA GLY A 183 -1.02 -3.32 -19.28
C GLY A 183 0.47 -3.13 -19.56
N ASP A 184 1.32 -3.61 -18.67
CA ASP A 184 2.77 -3.51 -18.78
C ASP A 184 3.30 -4.27 -20.01
N LEU A 185 2.77 -5.47 -20.26
CA LEU A 185 3.05 -6.27 -21.46
C LEU A 185 2.66 -5.54 -22.75
N ARG A 186 1.48 -4.91 -22.80
CA ARG A 186 1.06 -4.11 -23.97
C ARG A 186 2.00 -2.93 -24.20
N SER A 187 2.39 -2.23 -23.14
CA SER A 187 3.31 -1.09 -23.21
C SER A 187 4.70 -1.51 -23.67
N TYR A 188 5.21 -2.62 -23.13
CA TYR A 188 6.48 -3.22 -23.53
C TYR A 188 6.48 -3.60 -25.02
N ASN A 189 5.44 -4.30 -25.48
CA ASN A 189 5.31 -4.70 -26.89
C ASN A 189 5.24 -3.49 -27.83
N LEU A 190 4.55 -2.41 -27.44
CA LEU A 190 4.51 -1.16 -28.20
C LEU A 190 5.88 -0.49 -28.27
N LEU A 191 6.62 -0.43 -27.15
CA LEU A 191 7.96 0.15 -27.11
C LEU A 191 8.93 -0.63 -28.00
N LYS A 192 8.89 -1.97 -27.93
CA LYS A 192 9.72 -2.84 -28.76
C LYS A 192 9.40 -2.67 -30.24
N LYS A 193 8.12 -2.57 -30.61
CA LYS A 193 7.69 -2.30 -31.98
C LYS A 193 8.21 -0.96 -32.49
N ASN A 194 8.11 0.10 -31.68
CA ASN A 194 8.63 1.43 -32.03
C ASN A 194 10.16 1.48 -32.15
N ILE A 195 10.90 0.66 -31.38
CA ILE A 195 12.36 0.54 -31.50
C ILE A 195 12.72 -0.16 -32.82
N VAL A 196 12.00 -1.23 -33.18
CA VAL A 196 12.20 -1.92 -34.47
C VAL A 196 11.89 -0.97 -35.63
N GLU A 197 10.77 -0.23 -35.57
CA GLU A 197 10.40 0.75 -36.61
C GLU A 197 11.38 1.94 -36.71
N LYS A 198 11.98 2.39 -35.60
CA LYS A 198 13.01 3.46 -35.62
C LYS A 198 14.36 3.02 -36.19
N ASN A 199 14.70 1.74 -36.09
CA ASN A 199 15.94 1.22 -36.65
C ASN A 199 15.89 1.08 -38.19
N ASP A 200 14.69 1.13 -38.78
CA ASP A 200 14.48 1.10 -40.24
C ASP A 200 14.41 2.50 -40.88
N SER A 201 14.45 3.59 -40.10
CA SER A 201 14.49 4.97 -40.61
C SER A 201 15.50 5.82 -39.84
N VAL A 202 16.76 5.77 -40.25
CA VAL A 202 17.80 6.70 -39.80
C VAL A 202 17.69 7.97 -40.64
N ASP A 203 17.20 9.05 -40.05
CA ASP A 203 17.65 10.42 -40.34
C ASP A 203 17.44 11.28 -39.07
N PHE A 204 18.55 11.87 -38.59
CA PHE A 204 18.63 12.67 -37.37
C PHE A 204 18.52 14.15 -37.73
N GLU A 205 17.47 14.83 -37.28
CA GLU A 205 17.51 16.29 -37.10
C GLU A 205 17.26 16.64 -35.64
N ILE A 206 18.25 17.30 -35.05
CA ILE A 206 18.24 17.84 -33.69
C ILE A 206 17.66 19.25 -33.79
N ASN A 207 16.52 19.49 -33.16
CA ASN A 207 16.07 20.85 -32.83
C ASN A 207 16.05 21.01 -31.31
N GLU A 208 16.95 21.88 -30.84
CA GLU A 208 16.92 22.50 -29.52
C GLU A 208 15.90 23.64 -29.55
N GLU A 209 14.80 23.54 -28.79
CA GLU A 209 14.12 24.73 -28.28
C GLU A 209 13.66 24.51 -26.83
N ARG A 210 13.88 25.57 -26.05
CA ARG A 210 13.58 25.72 -24.63
C ARG A 210 12.09 25.98 -24.46
N GLU A 211 11.48 25.44 -23.41
CA GLU A 211 10.32 26.09 -22.80
C GLU A 211 10.19 25.77 -21.30
N GLU A 212 10.08 26.84 -20.52
CA GLU A 212 9.83 26.87 -19.09
C GLU A 212 8.35 26.55 -18.82
N GLY A 213 8.10 25.56 -17.98
CA GLY A 213 6.77 25.23 -17.47
C GLY A 213 6.91 24.26 -16.32
N GLN A 214 6.79 24.75 -15.08
CA GLN A 214 6.71 23.88 -13.90
C GLN A 214 5.39 23.12 -13.94
N VAL A 215 5.43 21.91 -14.49
CA VAL A 215 4.33 20.94 -14.44
C VAL A 215 4.43 20.21 -13.11
N SER A 216 3.35 20.31 -12.31
CA SER A 216 3.16 19.51 -11.10
C SER A 216 3.22 18.03 -11.47
N LEU A 217 4.08 17.25 -10.82
CA LEU A 217 4.24 15.81 -11.03
C LEU A 217 3.02 14.97 -10.57
N PHE A 218 1.94 15.65 -10.15
CA PHE A 218 0.77 15.08 -9.49
C PHE A 218 -0.54 15.65 -10.02
N ASP A 219 -0.66 15.85 -11.33
CA ASP A 219 -1.98 15.94 -11.96
C ASP A 219 -2.58 14.52 -11.99
N GLU A 220 -2.99 14.07 -10.80
CA GLU A 220 -3.80 12.89 -10.57
C GLU A 220 -5.25 13.22 -10.99
N ASP A 221 -5.55 13.06 -12.28
CA ASP A 221 -6.92 12.80 -12.73
C ASP A 221 -7.34 11.40 -12.21
N ILE A 222 -7.63 11.32 -10.91
CA ILE A 222 -8.35 10.19 -10.32
C ILE A 222 -9.84 10.45 -10.56
N VAL A 223 -10.33 9.98 -11.71
CA VAL A 223 -11.73 9.56 -11.81
C VAL A 223 -11.81 8.15 -11.24
N PHE A 224 -11.93 8.05 -9.93
CA PHE A 224 -12.55 6.90 -9.26
C PHE A 224 -13.61 7.42 -8.30
N GLY A 225 -14.85 7.39 -8.80
CA GLY A 225 -16.03 7.92 -8.13
C GLY A 225 -16.21 7.41 -6.71
N PHE A 226 -15.97 8.31 -5.77
CA PHE A 226 -16.68 8.37 -4.50
C PHE A 226 -17.47 9.68 -4.49
N ASN A 227 -18.56 9.72 -5.27
CA ASN A 227 -19.61 10.70 -4.99
C ASN A 227 -20.38 10.17 -3.78
N LEU A 228 -20.20 10.84 -2.65
CA LEU A 228 -21.28 10.97 -1.69
C LEU A 228 -22.27 11.91 -2.37
N ASP A 229 -23.35 11.33 -2.90
CA ASP A 229 -24.50 11.98 -3.51
C ASP A 229 -24.22 12.66 -4.87
N ASP A 230 -24.64 12.02 -5.99
CA ASP A 230 -25.54 12.58 -7.02
C ASP A 230 -25.48 11.79 -8.36
N ASP A 231 -26.65 11.60 -8.97
CA ASP A 231 -26.91 10.97 -10.26
C ASP A 231 -26.60 11.95 -11.41
N ASN A 232 -25.43 11.85 -12.06
CA ASN A 232 -25.23 12.17 -13.49
C ASN A 232 -23.76 12.01 -13.91
N VAL A 233 -23.48 11.06 -14.82
CA VAL A 233 -22.14 10.85 -15.41
C VAL A 233 -22.08 11.54 -16.78
N GLN A 234 -21.17 12.50 -16.94
CA GLN A 234 -20.63 12.89 -18.25
C GLN A 234 -19.12 12.64 -18.29
N THR A 235 -18.72 11.78 -19.22
CA THR A 235 -17.34 11.34 -19.46
C THR A 235 -16.63 12.33 -20.37
N ILE A 236 -15.51 12.92 -19.92
CA ILE A 236 -14.58 13.64 -20.80
C ILE A 236 -13.32 12.78 -20.97
N ARG A 237 -12.97 12.51 -22.23
CA ARG A 237 -11.77 11.76 -22.67
C ARG A 237 -10.58 12.71 -22.78
N SER A 238 -9.39 12.32 -22.31
CA SER A 238 -8.12 12.99 -22.61
C SER A 238 -7.06 12.00 -23.09
N GLN A 239 -6.21 12.49 -24.00
CA GLN A 239 -5.28 11.78 -24.89
C GLN A 239 -3.92 11.44 -24.22
N PRO A 240 -3.16 10.46 -24.73
CA PRO A 240 -1.93 10.00 -24.09
C PRO A 240 -0.73 10.92 -24.37
N VAL A 241 -0.05 11.37 -23.31
CA VAL A 241 1.23 12.11 -23.36
C VAL A 241 2.40 11.14 -23.10
N LYS A 242 3.48 11.26 -23.89
CA LYS A 242 4.67 10.39 -23.87
C LYS A 242 5.52 10.64 -22.61
N VAL A 243 5.77 9.60 -21.82
CA VAL A 243 6.73 9.64 -20.70
C VAL A 243 8.01 8.89 -21.10
N LYS A 244 9.17 9.56 -20.98
CA LYS A 244 10.51 8.95 -21.15
C LYS A 244 10.95 8.30 -19.84
N PRO A 245 11.75 7.21 -19.88
CA PRO A 245 12.20 6.50 -18.69
C PRO A 245 13.19 7.38 -17.91
N VAL A 246 12.95 7.54 -16.61
CA VAL A 246 13.83 8.31 -15.72
C VAL A 246 14.86 7.36 -15.11
N SER A 247 16.12 7.65 -15.38
CA SER A 247 17.32 7.04 -14.80
C SER A 247 17.41 7.28 -13.29
N ILE A 248 18.00 6.30 -12.59
CA ILE A 248 18.06 6.10 -11.12
C ILE A 248 18.83 7.20 -10.34
N GLU A 249 19.30 8.26 -10.98
CA GLU A 249 20.16 9.28 -10.34
C GLU A 249 19.42 10.51 -9.77
N LYS A 250 18.11 10.44 -9.47
CA LYS A 250 17.38 11.61 -8.95
C LYS A 250 17.18 11.63 -7.42
N ASN A 251 17.82 12.64 -6.83
CA ASN A 251 17.45 13.43 -5.65
C ASN A 251 17.78 12.87 -4.26
N ILE A 252 18.91 13.31 -3.73
CA ILE A 252 19.25 13.33 -2.30
C ILE A 252 18.44 14.43 -1.57
N SER A 253 17.13 14.53 -1.84
CA SER A 253 16.28 15.56 -1.26
C SER A 253 16.00 15.31 0.23
N TYR A 254 16.35 14.14 0.77
CA TYR A 254 16.35 13.91 2.21
C TYR A 254 17.37 14.77 2.97
N GLN A 255 18.37 15.36 2.30
CA GLN A 255 19.30 16.31 2.93
C GLN A 255 18.61 17.55 3.51
N PHE A 256 17.38 17.85 3.06
CA PHE A 256 16.56 18.93 3.60
C PHE A 256 15.85 18.56 4.91
N LEU A 257 15.93 17.29 5.36
CA LEU A 257 15.51 16.88 6.69
C LEU A 257 16.63 17.19 7.69
N SER A 258 16.28 17.87 8.78
CA SER A 258 17.17 18.10 9.91
C SER A 258 17.57 16.80 10.61
N PHE A 259 18.65 16.84 11.40
CA PHE A 259 19.09 15.69 12.19
C PHE A 259 17.99 15.18 13.13
N VAL A 260 17.23 16.09 13.76
CA VAL A 260 16.12 15.73 14.66
C VAL A 260 15.01 15.01 13.91
N GLU A 261 14.67 15.47 12.70
CA GLU A 261 13.67 14.84 11.84
C GLU A 261 14.10 13.44 11.38
N GLN A 262 15.37 13.26 11.01
CA GLN A 262 15.90 11.96 10.62
C GLN A 262 15.91 10.96 11.79
N GLU A 263 16.36 11.40 12.99
CA GLU A 263 16.32 10.58 14.21
C GLU A 263 14.89 10.20 14.60
N PHE A 264 13.94 11.13 14.47
CA PHE A 264 12.52 10.82 14.70
C PHE A 264 12.02 9.74 13.74
N ILE A 265 12.36 9.82 12.45
CA ILE A 265 11.98 8.80 11.47
C ILE A 265 12.57 7.43 11.86
N LEU A 266 13.84 7.37 12.26
CA LEU A 266 14.49 6.13 12.68
C LEU A 266 13.85 5.53 13.93
N GLN A 267 13.56 6.35 14.95
CA GLN A 267 12.84 5.92 16.15
C GLN A 267 11.42 5.47 15.84
N PHE A 268 10.73 6.18 14.94
CA PHE A 268 9.38 5.82 14.51
C PHE A 268 9.38 4.45 13.85
N ILE A 269 10.29 4.20 12.91
CA ILE A 269 10.47 2.92 12.22
C ILE A 269 10.70 1.79 13.23
N GLN A 270 11.59 1.95 14.22
CA GLN A 270 11.86 0.89 15.20
C GLN A 270 10.63 0.40 15.98
N ASN A 271 9.60 1.25 16.10
CA ASN A 271 8.40 0.96 16.87
C ASN A 271 7.24 0.40 16.04
N VAL A 272 7.39 0.29 14.72
CA VAL A 272 6.30 -0.08 13.80
C VAL A 272 6.74 -1.06 12.74
N ASN A 273 5.84 -1.95 12.33
CA ASN A 273 6.12 -2.91 11.26
C ASN A 273 5.94 -2.31 9.86
N SER A 274 5.28 -1.14 9.76
CA SER A 274 5.10 -0.40 8.52
C SER A 274 4.90 1.09 8.76
N VAL A 275 5.21 1.88 7.75
CA VAL A 275 5.23 3.34 7.79
C VAL A 275 4.45 3.89 6.60
N SER A 276 3.32 4.53 6.87
CA SER A 276 2.67 5.44 5.93
C SER A 276 3.44 6.76 5.91
N VAL A 277 3.92 7.18 4.74
CA VAL A 277 4.67 8.44 4.62
C VAL A 277 3.81 9.61 5.02
N ARG A 278 2.56 9.65 4.55
CA ARG A 278 1.66 10.74 4.90
C ARG A 278 1.45 10.82 6.40
N GLN A 279 1.14 9.71 7.07
CA GLN A 279 1.00 9.71 8.54
C GLN A 279 2.28 10.14 9.24
N LEU A 280 3.44 9.62 8.82
CA LEU A 280 4.73 9.99 9.39
C LEU A 280 4.99 11.49 9.27
N CYS A 281 4.70 12.11 8.12
CA CYS A 281 4.81 13.55 7.95
C CYS A 281 3.91 14.31 8.94
N GLU A 282 2.69 13.82 9.17
CA GLU A 282 1.79 14.45 10.14
C GLU A 282 2.30 14.33 11.58
N PHE A 283 2.92 13.19 11.93
CA PHE A 283 3.60 13.04 13.22
C PHE A 283 4.77 14.01 13.36
N MET A 284 5.59 14.16 12.32
CA MET A 284 6.74 15.07 12.34
C MET A 284 6.30 16.55 12.51
N ILE A 285 5.26 16.98 11.80
CA ILE A 285 4.73 18.35 11.95
C ILE A 285 4.28 18.61 13.39
N LYS A 286 3.59 17.66 14.01
CA LYS A 286 3.01 17.83 15.34
C LYS A 286 4.02 17.68 16.48
N GLU A 287 4.84 16.63 16.43
CA GLU A 287 5.72 16.24 17.56
C GLU A 287 7.12 16.85 17.44
N VAL A 288 7.62 17.06 16.21
CA VAL A 288 8.95 17.65 15.95
C VAL A 288 8.85 19.14 15.62
N GLY A 289 7.67 19.63 15.23
CA GLY A 289 7.50 21.00 14.77
C GLY A 289 7.99 21.23 13.33
N SER A 290 7.98 20.18 12.51
CA SER A 290 8.34 20.27 11.09
C SER A 290 7.42 21.23 10.32
N LEU A 291 7.93 21.77 9.20
CA LEU A 291 7.22 22.78 8.42
C LEU A 291 5.88 22.27 7.86
N ASP A 292 4.77 22.84 8.31
CA ASP A 292 3.41 22.52 7.84
C ASP A 292 3.02 23.26 6.55
N LYS A 293 3.93 23.27 5.56
CA LYS A 293 3.62 23.79 4.22
C LYS A 293 3.02 22.66 3.38
N ARG A 294 1.90 22.89 2.71
CA ARG A 294 1.15 21.85 1.97
C ARG A 294 0.97 22.19 0.49
N TYR A 295 0.89 21.13 -0.33
CA TYR A 295 0.46 21.22 -1.72
C TYR A 295 -1.06 21.41 -1.80
N LEU A 296 -1.57 21.81 -2.97
CA LEU A 296 -3.02 21.91 -3.23
C LEU A 296 -3.78 20.59 -3.00
N THR A 297 -3.08 19.46 -3.10
CA THR A 297 -3.60 18.11 -2.82
C THR A 297 -3.74 17.79 -1.32
N GLY A 298 -3.34 18.72 -0.43
CA GLY A 298 -3.33 18.56 1.03
C GLY A 298 -2.14 17.75 1.57
N LYS A 299 -1.25 17.25 0.70
CA LYS A 299 -0.02 16.55 1.11
C LYS A 299 1.02 17.55 1.67
N PRO A 300 1.71 17.25 2.79
CA PRO A 300 2.82 18.07 3.27
C PRO A 300 3.96 18.19 2.25
N HIS A 301 4.64 19.33 2.17
CA HIS A 301 5.84 19.51 1.34
C HIS A 301 6.97 18.59 1.80
N ILE A 302 7.06 18.35 3.12
CA ILE A 302 8.05 17.44 3.70
C ILE A 302 7.89 15.99 3.18
N TYR A 303 6.72 15.63 2.64
CA TYR A 303 6.43 14.32 2.08
C TYR A 303 7.47 13.85 1.05
N VAL A 304 7.92 14.73 0.16
CA VAL A 304 8.92 14.38 -0.87
C VAL A 304 10.28 14.08 -0.24
N HIS A 305 10.66 14.83 0.79
CA HIS A 305 11.91 14.64 1.53
C HIS A 305 11.87 13.36 2.36
N VAL A 306 10.74 13.06 3.01
CA VAL A 306 10.54 11.80 3.76
C VAL A 306 10.54 10.59 2.82
N CYS A 307 9.87 10.66 1.66
CA CYS A 307 9.95 9.60 0.65
C CYS A 307 11.40 9.32 0.24
N SER A 308 12.16 10.38 -0.08
CA SER A 308 13.57 10.26 -0.45
C SER A 308 14.41 9.60 0.65
N TYR A 309 14.14 9.91 1.93
CA TYR A 309 14.86 9.32 3.05
C TYR A 309 14.51 7.83 3.24
N LEU A 310 13.24 7.49 3.14
CA LEU A 310 12.79 6.10 3.24
C LEU A 310 13.27 5.28 2.04
N ASP A 311 13.25 5.83 0.83
CA ASP A 311 13.85 5.22 -0.35
C ASP A 311 15.36 4.99 -0.14
N PHE A 312 16.08 5.95 0.46
CA PHE A 312 17.46 5.74 0.87
C PHE A 312 17.59 4.56 1.87
N LEU A 313 16.75 4.48 2.89
CA LEU A 313 16.76 3.34 3.83
C LEU A 313 16.44 1.99 3.15
N VAL A 314 15.61 1.98 2.10
CA VAL A 314 15.38 0.80 1.26
C VAL A 314 16.66 0.40 0.53
N THR A 315 17.41 1.35 -0.05
CA THR A 315 18.70 1.03 -0.69
C THR A 315 19.74 0.50 0.30
N GLN A 316 19.61 0.82 1.59
CA GLN A 316 20.45 0.27 2.67
C GLN A 316 19.95 -1.09 3.19
N GLY A 317 18.89 -1.67 2.62
CA GLY A 317 18.30 -2.92 3.05
C GLY A 317 17.56 -2.85 4.40
N LYS A 318 17.32 -1.65 4.94
CA LYS A 318 16.65 -1.46 6.23
C LYS A 318 15.12 -1.47 6.11
N LEU A 319 14.61 -1.22 4.91
CA LEU A 319 13.19 -1.17 4.59
C LEU A 319 12.94 -1.87 3.25
N SER A 320 11.70 -2.32 3.06
CA SER A 320 11.16 -2.79 1.79
C SER A 320 10.05 -1.84 1.36
N TYR A 321 10.20 -1.23 0.19
CA TYR A 321 9.13 -0.44 -0.42
C TYR A 321 8.07 -1.39 -0.97
N ILE A 322 6.83 -1.24 -0.53
CA ILE A 322 5.69 -1.92 -1.15
C ILE A 322 4.88 -0.82 -1.82
N GLU A 323 4.82 -0.84 -3.14
CA GLU A 323 4.04 0.11 -3.90
C GLU A 323 2.55 -0.03 -3.50
N ASN A 324 1.95 1.07 -3.07
CA ASN A 324 0.61 1.05 -2.50
C ASN A 324 -0.46 0.89 -3.57
N LEU A 325 -1.48 0.11 -3.24
CA LEU A 325 -2.55 -0.39 -4.09
C LEU A 325 -3.50 0.68 -4.62
N ASP A 326 -3.52 1.84 -3.98
CA ASP A 326 -4.39 2.95 -4.36
C ASP A 326 -3.58 4.16 -4.89
N TYR A 327 -2.24 4.10 -5.00
CA TYR A 327 -1.33 5.19 -5.42
C TYR A 327 -1.39 6.51 -4.60
N ILE A 328 -2.28 6.60 -3.60
CA ILE A 328 -2.55 7.81 -2.83
C ILE A 328 -1.45 8.15 -1.79
N ASP A 329 -0.77 7.13 -1.25
CA ASP A 329 0.24 7.26 -0.19
C ASP A 329 1.32 6.18 -0.34
N ARG A 330 2.58 6.48 -0.01
CA ARG A 330 3.66 5.47 -0.03
C ARG A 330 3.73 4.78 1.32
N ILE A 331 3.89 3.46 1.30
CA ILE A 331 4.01 2.65 2.52
C ILE A 331 5.26 1.79 2.44
N TYR A 332 6.05 1.84 3.52
CA TYR A 332 7.29 1.09 3.66
C TYR A 332 7.12 0.06 4.76
N TYR A 333 7.70 -1.11 4.60
CA TYR A 333 7.71 -2.17 5.60
C TYR A 333 9.12 -2.46 6.06
N ILE A 334 9.27 -2.93 7.29
CA ILE A 334 10.53 -3.47 7.75
C ILE A 334 10.59 -4.93 7.31
N PRO A 335 11.59 -5.36 6.54
CA PRO A 335 11.76 -6.76 6.20
C PRO A 335 11.94 -7.56 7.49
N VAL A 336 11.12 -8.59 7.68
CA VAL A 336 11.34 -9.58 8.74
C VAL A 336 12.57 -10.35 8.31
N VAL A 337 13.70 -10.11 8.99
CA VAL A 337 14.90 -10.93 8.78
C VAL A 337 14.54 -12.33 9.27
N LEU A 338 14.32 -13.26 8.34
CA LEU A 338 14.40 -14.68 8.64
C LEU A 338 15.86 -14.93 9.01
N VAL A 339 16.16 -14.91 10.31
CA VAL A 339 17.45 -15.34 10.81
C VAL A 339 17.44 -16.85 10.67
N ASP A 340 18.10 -17.34 9.62
CA ASP A 340 18.49 -18.75 9.51
C ASP A 340 19.33 -19.08 10.76
N TYR A 341 18.72 -19.80 11.70
CA TYR A 341 19.48 -20.53 12.70
C TYR A 341 20.06 -21.76 12.01
N GLU A 342 21.15 -21.56 11.26
CA GLU A 342 22.05 -22.68 10.92
C GLU A 342 22.58 -23.26 12.23
N SER A 343 22.26 -24.54 12.45
CA SER A 343 22.71 -25.36 13.57
C SER A 343 24.02 -26.05 13.25
#